data_AF-A0A968WTB6-F1
#
_entry.id   AF-A0A968WTB6-F1
#
_cell.length_a   1.000
_cell.length_b   1.000
_cell.length_c   1.000
_cell.angle_alpha   90.00
_cell.angle_beta   90.00
_cell.angle_gamma   90.00
#
_symmetry.space_group_name_H-M   'P 1'
#
loop_
_entity.id
_entity.type
_entity.pdbx_description
1 polymer ?
#
loop_
_entity_poly.entity_id
_entity_poly.type
_entity_poly.pdbx_seq_one_letter_code
_entity_poly.pdbx_strand_id
1 'polypeptide(L)'
;MMDYLAKGLGYKEDQPYEILTEKVRPWRWDAENEVVNVSDRLATAMRDNPKLRVLIMGGKTDLATPPEGMAHSVRHLLNLSDQARKNIATTFYDGGHMFYLNPPDLLKCRKDLVDFIQAK
;
A
#
# COMPACT_ATOMS: atom_id res chain seq x y z
N MET A 1 -9.30 4.24 -13.70
CA MET A 1 -10.06 3.00 -13.99
C MET A 1 -11.48 3.10 -13.46
N MET A 2 -11.71 3.28 -12.15
CA MET A 2 -13.07 3.44 -11.59
C MET A 2 -13.86 4.65 -12.11
N ASP A 3 -13.19 5.79 -12.35
CA ASP A 3 -13.84 6.99 -12.91
C ASP A 3 -14.39 6.75 -14.34
N TYR A 4 -13.67 6.00 -15.16
CA TYR A 4 -14.11 5.65 -16.52
C TYR A 4 -15.29 4.66 -16.50
N LEU A 5 -15.28 3.68 -15.58
CA LEU A 5 -16.39 2.75 -15.41
C LEU A 5 -17.67 3.48 -15.01
N ALA A 6 -17.60 4.35 -14.00
CA ALA A 6 -18.76 5.08 -13.51
C ALA A 6 -19.24 6.17 -14.50
N LYS A 7 -18.35 7.05 -14.96
CA LYS A 7 -18.73 8.22 -15.79
C LYS A 7 -18.73 7.95 -17.29
N GLY A 8 -17.82 7.12 -17.76
CA GLY A 8 -17.69 6.82 -19.19
C GLY A 8 -18.67 5.75 -19.66
N LEU A 9 -18.78 4.66 -18.89
CA LEU A 9 -19.61 3.50 -19.25
C LEU A 9 -20.98 3.47 -18.54
N GLY A 10 -21.23 4.39 -17.60
CA GLY A 10 -22.48 4.43 -16.84
C GLY A 10 -22.70 3.23 -15.94
N TYR A 11 -21.64 2.49 -15.58
CA TYR A 11 -21.72 1.34 -14.70
C TYR A 11 -22.18 1.77 -13.31
N LYS A 12 -23.29 1.17 -12.84
CA LYS A 12 -23.82 1.37 -11.49
C LYS A 12 -23.66 0.08 -10.71
N GLU A 13 -22.95 0.17 -9.59
CA GLU A 13 -22.77 -0.93 -8.64
C GLU A 13 -23.54 -0.59 -7.37
N ASP A 14 -24.68 -1.25 -7.19
CA ASP A 14 -25.58 -1.03 -6.04
C ASP A 14 -25.42 -2.12 -4.97
N GLN A 15 -24.48 -3.06 -5.13
CA GLN A 15 -24.23 -4.08 -4.11
C GLN A 15 -23.59 -3.47 -2.85
N PRO A 16 -24.03 -3.89 -1.65
CA PRO A 16 -23.43 -3.44 -0.41
C PRO A 16 -21.96 -3.88 -0.32
N TYR A 17 -21.09 -2.99 0.15
CA TYR A 17 -19.70 -3.32 0.42
C TYR A 17 -19.60 -4.23 1.65
N GLU A 18 -19.24 -5.50 1.42
CA GLU A 18 -19.14 -6.49 2.50
C GLU A 18 -17.72 -6.54 3.09
N ILE A 19 -17.57 -6.09 4.34
CA ILE A 19 -16.31 -6.16 5.09
C ILE A 19 -16.25 -7.52 5.79
N LEU A 20 -15.19 -8.30 5.55
CA LEU A 20 -14.93 -9.61 6.18
C LEU A 20 -15.99 -10.69 5.86
N THR A 21 -16.45 -10.77 4.62
CA THR A 21 -17.39 -11.79 4.14
C THR A 21 -16.71 -13.14 3.85
N GLU A 22 -17.43 -14.24 4.07
CA GLU A 22 -16.99 -15.60 3.71
C GLU A 22 -17.15 -15.88 2.21
N LYS A 23 -17.89 -15.05 1.46
CA LYS A 23 -18.22 -15.27 0.04
C LYS A 23 -17.00 -15.41 -0.87
N VAL A 24 -15.85 -14.90 -0.43
CA VAL A 24 -14.59 -14.90 -1.18
C VAL A 24 -13.62 -16.01 -0.74
N ARG A 25 -14.05 -16.91 0.17
CA ARG A 25 -13.22 -18.01 0.64
C ARG A 25 -13.44 -19.30 -0.16
N PRO A 26 -12.38 -20.14 -0.31
CA PRO A 26 -11.01 -19.90 0.16
C PRO A 26 -10.24 -18.97 -0.78
N TRP A 27 -9.53 -17.99 -0.20
CA TRP A 27 -8.57 -17.18 -0.94
C TRP A 27 -7.38 -18.06 -1.35
N ARG A 28 -7.04 -18.08 -2.64
CA ARG A 28 -5.79 -18.67 -3.12
C ARG A 28 -4.66 -17.67 -2.94
N TRP A 29 -3.90 -17.81 -1.86
CA TRP A 29 -2.73 -16.98 -1.58
C TRP A 29 -1.45 -17.47 -2.27
N ASP A 30 -1.49 -18.68 -2.84
CA ASP A 30 -0.32 -19.42 -3.35
C ASP A 30 0.83 -19.49 -2.30
N ALA A 31 0.45 -19.52 -1.01
CA ALA A 31 1.34 -19.63 0.15
C ALA A 31 0.66 -20.54 1.19
N GLU A 32 0.96 -21.83 1.15
CA GLU A 32 0.44 -22.82 2.10
C GLU A 32 1.49 -23.07 3.19
N ASN A 33 1.12 -22.88 4.47
CA ASN A 33 2.04 -22.93 5.62
C ASN A 33 3.24 -21.96 5.55
N GLU A 34 3.12 -20.90 4.75
CA GLU A 34 4.14 -19.87 4.60
C GLU A 34 3.54 -18.47 4.78
N VAL A 35 4.40 -17.49 5.05
CA VAL A 35 4.00 -16.08 5.11
C VAL A 35 3.80 -15.57 3.68
N VAL A 36 2.64 -14.99 3.40
CA VAL A 36 2.38 -14.33 2.11
C VAL A 36 3.42 -13.24 1.87
N ASN A 37 4.19 -13.37 0.80
CA ASN A 37 5.24 -12.42 0.43
C ASN A 37 5.06 -11.97 -1.01
N VAL A 38 4.92 -10.66 -1.20
CA VAL A 38 4.75 -10.02 -2.52
C VAL A 38 5.92 -9.10 -2.89
N SER A 39 7.00 -9.13 -2.11
CA SER A 39 8.20 -8.30 -2.30
C SER A 39 8.78 -8.46 -3.70
N ASP A 40 8.87 -9.69 -4.21
CA ASP A 40 9.40 -9.96 -5.55
C ASP A 40 8.51 -9.42 -6.68
N ARG A 41 7.18 -9.45 -6.48
CA ARG A 41 6.23 -8.88 -7.44
C ARG A 41 6.35 -7.35 -7.48
N LEU A 42 6.47 -6.72 -6.32
CA LEU A 42 6.71 -5.27 -6.23
C LEU A 42 8.05 -4.88 -6.85
N ALA A 43 9.13 -5.61 -6.54
CA ALA A 43 10.45 -5.36 -7.11
C ALA A 43 10.45 -5.50 -8.64
N THR A 44 9.73 -6.50 -9.16
CA THR A 44 9.54 -6.68 -10.62
C THR A 44 8.78 -5.51 -11.23
N ALA A 45 7.64 -5.11 -10.66
CA ALA A 45 6.88 -3.96 -11.16
C ALA A 45 7.71 -2.65 -11.17
N MET A 46 8.56 -2.44 -10.17
CA MET A 46 9.46 -1.29 -10.10
C MET A 46 10.62 -1.35 -11.10
N ARG A 47 11.08 -2.55 -11.47
CA ARG A 47 12.08 -2.73 -12.56
C ARG A 47 11.45 -2.47 -13.92
N ASP A 48 10.26 -3.01 -14.15
CA ASP A 48 9.54 -2.90 -15.42
C ASP A 48 9.07 -1.44 -15.66
N ASN A 49 8.77 -0.71 -14.58
CA ASN A 49 8.45 0.71 -14.64
C ASN A 49 9.39 1.53 -13.75
N PRO A 50 10.51 2.03 -14.30
CA PRO A 50 11.45 2.89 -13.56
C PRO A 50 10.86 4.22 -13.07
N LYS A 51 9.65 4.60 -13.52
CA LYS A 51 8.90 5.78 -13.05
C LYS A 51 7.89 5.44 -11.96
N LEU A 52 7.71 4.16 -11.61
CA LEU A 52 6.83 3.74 -10.55
C LEU A 52 7.36 4.27 -9.21
N ARG A 53 6.50 5.02 -8.50
CA ARG A 53 6.78 5.55 -7.17
C ARG A 53 5.93 4.83 -6.13
N VAL A 54 6.51 4.59 -4.96
CA VAL A 54 5.88 3.88 -3.85
C VAL A 54 5.92 4.77 -2.63
N LEU A 55 4.76 4.98 -2.00
CA LEU A 55 4.65 5.65 -0.71
C LEU A 55 4.19 4.64 0.34
N ILE A 56 5.00 4.44 1.37
CA ILE A 56 4.70 3.58 2.52
C ILE A 56 4.31 4.48 3.69
N MET A 57 3.10 4.29 4.19
CA MET A 57 2.51 5.05 5.29
C MET A 57 2.19 4.10 6.44
N GLY A 58 2.79 4.32 7.62
CA GLY A 58 2.62 3.41 8.75
C GLY A 58 2.52 4.09 10.10
N GLY A 59 1.87 3.44 11.06
CA GLY A 59 1.80 3.90 12.45
C GLY A 59 3.02 3.45 13.26
N LYS A 60 3.58 4.33 14.09
CA LYS A 60 4.73 4.02 14.96
C LYS A 60 4.40 2.97 16.02
N THR A 61 3.15 2.92 16.45
CA THR A 61 2.67 2.02 17.50
C THR A 61 1.85 0.85 16.94
N ASP A 62 1.96 0.57 15.64
CA ASP A 62 1.31 -0.56 15.00
C ASP A 62 2.03 -1.87 15.34
N LEU A 63 1.29 -2.85 15.87
CA LEU A 63 1.78 -4.19 16.18
C LEU A 63 1.29 -5.25 15.18
N ALA A 64 0.31 -4.92 14.33
CA ALA A 64 -0.16 -5.80 13.25
C ALA A 64 0.79 -5.73 12.06
N THR A 65 1.24 -4.53 11.70
CA THR A 65 2.31 -4.31 10.71
C THR A 65 3.42 -3.42 11.27
N PRO A 66 4.32 -3.96 12.12
CA PRO A 66 5.33 -3.15 12.80
C PRO A 66 6.25 -2.38 11.83
N PRO A 67 6.64 -1.12 12.15
CA PRO A 67 7.54 -0.32 11.33
C PRO A 67 8.82 -1.04 10.90
N GLU A 68 9.45 -1.78 11.81
CA GLU A 68 10.67 -2.52 11.51
C GLU A 68 10.43 -3.71 10.58
N GLY A 69 9.27 -4.36 10.68
CA GLY A 69 8.88 -5.43 9.74
C GLY A 69 8.76 -4.88 8.32
N MET A 70 8.13 -3.73 8.17
CA MET A 70 8.03 -3.04 6.87
C MET A 70 9.42 -2.59 6.38
N ALA A 71 10.23 -1.99 7.24
CA ALA A 71 11.59 -1.58 6.89
C ALA A 71 12.45 -2.77 6.47
N HIS A 72 12.31 -3.92 7.14
CA HIS A 72 12.94 -5.17 6.75
C HIS A 72 12.52 -5.59 5.34
N SER A 73 11.23 -5.65 5.03
CA SER A 73 10.74 -6.00 3.69
C SER A 73 11.32 -5.07 2.60
N VAL A 74 11.35 -3.75 2.84
CA VAL A 74 11.89 -2.78 1.89
C VAL A 74 13.39 -2.97 1.64
N ARG A 75 14.18 -3.22 2.69
CA ARG A 75 15.61 -3.52 2.55
C ARG A 75 15.85 -4.79 1.73
N HIS A 76 14.96 -5.78 1.85
CA HIS A 76 15.04 -7.06 1.16
C HIS A 76 14.29 -7.10 -0.18
N LEU A 77 13.88 -5.96 -0.75
CA LEU A 77 13.49 -5.90 -2.15
C LEU A 77 14.74 -6.13 -3.02
N LEU A 78 14.99 -7.39 -3.37
CA LEU A 78 16.18 -7.82 -4.12
C LEU A 78 16.16 -7.28 -5.55
N ASN A 79 17.35 -7.10 -6.14
CA ASN A 79 17.53 -6.73 -7.55
C ASN A 79 16.94 -5.36 -7.97
N LEU A 80 16.64 -4.45 -7.03
CA LEU A 80 16.35 -3.05 -7.36
C LEU A 80 17.64 -2.24 -7.52
N SER A 81 17.73 -1.47 -8.61
CA SER A 81 18.78 -0.47 -8.80
C SER A 81 18.66 0.66 -7.77
N ASP A 82 19.77 1.34 -7.48
CA ASP A 82 19.77 2.48 -6.56
C ASP A 82 18.81 3.59 -7.01
N GLN A 83 18.64 3.75 -8.32
CA GLN A 83 17.68 4.72 -8.87
C GLN A 83 16.23 4.31 -8.60
N ALA A 84 15.88 3.02 -8.76
CA ALA A 84 14.54 2.54 -8.45
C ALA A 84 14.25 2.61 -6.95
N ARG A 85 15.25 2.36 -6.09
CA ARG A 85 15.11 2.50 -4.63
C ARG A 85 14.75 3.92 -4.19
N LYS A 86 15.25 4.96 -4.89
CA LYS A 86 14.91 6.37 -4.62
C LYS A 86 13.44 6.70 -4.87
N ASN A 87 12.71 5.86 -5.60
CA ASN A 87 11.28 6.04 -5.83
C ASN A 87 10.41 5.53 -4.66
N ILE A 88 11.01 4.95 -3.61
CA ILE A 88 10.32 4.52 -2.40
C ILE A 88 10.45 5.62 -1.34
N ALA A 89 9.32 6.16 -0.90
CA ALA A 89 9.22 7.07 0.22
C ALA A 89 8.50 6.38 1.38
N THR A 90 8.97 6.62 2.61
CA THR A 90 8.34 6.09 3.83
C THR A 90 8.05 7.24 4.79
N THR A 91 6.85 7.24 5.37
CA THR A 91 6.42 8.22 6.37
C THR A 91 5.71 7.50 7.51
N PHE A 92 5.88 8.03 8.72
CA PHE A 92 5.31 7.45 9.93
C PHE A 92 4.43 8.45 10.69
N TYR A 93 3.48 7.91 11.43
CA TYR A 93 2.43 8.61 12.17
C TYR A 93 2.42 8.15 13.63
N ASP A 94 1.95 8.98 14.56
CA ASP A 94 2.04 8.66 15.98
C ASP A 94 1.05 7.57 16.43
N GLY A 95 -0.06 7.41 15.71
CA GLY A 95 -1.03 6.34 15.89
C GLY A 95 -0.52 4.94 15.54
N GLY A 96 -1.39 3.95 15.76
CA GLY A 96 -1.14 2.54 15.46
C GLY A 96 -1.60 2.14 14.06
N HIS A 97 -2.17 0.93 13.93
CA HIS A 97 -2.59 0.36 12.63
C HIS A 97 -3.53 1.29 11.83
N MET A 98 -4.54 1.83 12.50
CA MET A 98 -5.45 2.83 11.92
C MET A 98 -5.05 4.23 12.37
N PHE A 99 -3.80 4.65 12.11
CA PHE A 99 -3.26 5.95 12.55
C PHE A 99 -4.12 7.14 12.11
N TYR A 100 -4.85 7.05 10.99
CA TYR A 100 -5.77 8.09 10.52
C TYR A 100 -6.99 8.32 11.42
N LEU A 101 -7.23 7.48 12.44
CA LEU A 101 -8.22 7.77 13.49
C LEU A 101 -7.69 8.77 14.52
N ASN A 102 -6.39 9.01 14.58
CA ASN A 102 -5.80 10.10 15.35
C ASN A 102 -5.88 11.41 14.51
N PRO A 103 -6.61 12.46 14.93
CA PRO A 103 -6.86 13.64 14.09
C PRO A 103 -5.61 14.37 13.57
N PRO A 104 -4.53 14.57 14.37
CA PRO A 104 -3.27 15.11 13.85
C PRO A 104 -2.65 14.26 12.75
N ASP A 105 -2.68 12.93 12.90
CA ASP A 105 -2.15 12.00 11.90
C ASP A 105 -3.03 11.96 10.65
N LEU A 106 -4.34 12.12 10.76
CA LEU A 106 -5.24 12.23 9.60
C LEU A 106 -4.87 13.43 8.72
N LEU A 107 -4.65 14.59 9.35
CA LEU A 107 -4.26 15.82 8.64
C LEU A 107 -2.91 15.64 7.94
N LYS A 108 -1.93 15.08 8.67
CA LYS A 108 -0.60 14.79 8.13
C LYS A 108 -0.66 13.76 7.00
N CYS A 109 -1.41 12.67 7.18
CA CYS A 109 -1.61 11.59 6.20
C CYS A 109 -2.16 12.14 4.89
N ARG A 110 -3.22 12.94 4.97
CA ARG A 110 -3.81 13.59 3.80
C ARG A 110 -2.78 14.48 3.09
N LYS A 111 -2.04 15.30 3.84
CA LYS A 111 -1.03 16.20 3.27
C LYS A 111 0.08 15.41 2.55
N ASP A 112 0.68 14.44 3.23
CA ASP A 112 1.77 13.63 2.69
C ASP A 112 1.34 12.89 1.41
N LEU A 113 0.12 12.34 1.39
CA LEU A 113 -0.44 11.67 0.22
C LEU A 113 -0.65 12.61 -0.96
N VAL A 114 -1.23 13.80 -0.72
CA VAL A 114 -1.46 14.80 -1.77
C VAL A 114 -0.13 15.29 -2.35
N ASP A 115 0.83 15.61 -1.48
CA ASP A 115 2.15 16.06 -1.90
C ASP A 115 2.87 14.99 -2.74
N PHE A 116 2.79 13.72 -2.34
CA PHE A 116 3.37 12.61 -3.09
C PHE A 116 2.75 12.43 -4.49
N ILE A 117 1.42 12.58 -4.60
CA ILE A 117 0.72 12.48 -5.89
C ILE A 117 1.09 13.67 -6.80
N GLN A 118 1.19 14.87 -6.23
CA GLN A 118 1.44 16.11 -6.98
C GLN A 118 2.90 16.35 -7.31
N ALA A 119 3.83 15.77 -6.54
CA ALA A 119 5.25 15.77 -6.88
C ALA A 119 5.40 15.23 -8.31
N LYS A 120 6.17 15.92 -9.15
CA LYS A 120 6.44 15.50 -10.53
C LYS A 120 7.67 14.60 -10.61
#